data_AF-A0A359LS35-F1
#
_entry.id   AF-A0A359LS35-F1
#
_cell.length_a   1.000
_cell.length_b   1.000
_cell.length_c   1.000
_cell.angle_alpha   90.00
_cell.angle_beta   90.00
_cell.angle_gamma   90.00
#
_symmetry.space_group_name_H-M   'P 1'
#
loop_
_entity.id
_entity.type
_entity.pdbx_description
1 polymer ?
#
loop_
_entity_poly.entity_id
_entity_poly.type
_entity_poly.pdbx_seq_one_letter_code
_entity_poly.pdbx_strand_id
1 'polypeptide(L)'
;TVGKNDTFAVGLTRTHTVGINEAVTVGAAQQVSVGGVRVVTVGVAQLSTAGVAQLIKAGVRISLAAPEIMLTAGASTIVMNDSGITINGPIVKINS
;
A
#
# COMPACT_ATOMS: atom_id res chain seq x y z
N THR A 1 19.13 25.51 5.19
CA THR A 1 17.91 25.35 4.37
C THR A 1 18.28 25.38 2.92
N VAL A 2 17.75 24.46 2.12
CA VAL A 2 17.88 24.50 0.65
C VAL A 2 16.84 25.49 0.12
N GLY A 3 17.26 26.45 -0.72
CA GLY A 3 16.38 27.53 -1.21
C GLY A 3 15.56 27.20 -2.47
N LYS A 4 15.97 26.20 -3.26
CA LYS A 4 15.26 25.75 -4.47
C LYS A 4 15.31 24.22 -4.64
N ASN A 5 16.44 23.70 -5.10
CA ASN A 5 16.62 22.30 -5.46
C ASN A 5 17.84 21.71 -4.74
N ASP A 6 17.75 20.44 -4.39
CA ASP A 6 18.87 19.62 -3.91
C ASP A 6 18.90 18.34 -4.72
N THR A 7 20.09 17.81 -5.00
CA THR A 7 20.27 16.56 -5.75
C THR A 7 21.36 15.75 -5.10
N PHE A 8 21.00 14.54 -4.69
CA PHE A 8 21.89 13.61 -4.02
C PHE A 8 21.93 12.30 -4.80
N ALA A 9 23.13 11.86 -5.19
CA ALA A 9 23.35 10.64 -5.94
C ALA A 9 24.22 9.65 -5.16
N VAL A 10 23.84 8.38 -5.20
CA VAL A 10 24.62 7.27 -4.62
C VAL A 10 24.98 6.33 -5.77
N GLY A 11 26.28 6.13 -6.02
CA GLY A 11 26.75 5.31 -7.13
C GLY A 11 26.59 3.79 -6.92
N LEU A 12 26.44 3.35 -5.67
CA LEU A 12 26.32 1.93 -5.29
C LEU A 12 25.16 1.74 -4.29
N THR A 13 25.47 1.59 -3.00
CA THR A 13 24.50 1.22 -1.97
C THR A 13 24.31 2.34 -0.96
N ARG A 14 23.06 2.53 -0.51
CA ARG A 14 22.71 3.37 0.63
C ARG A 14 22.02 2.53 1.70
N THR A 15 22.50 2.60 2.93
CA THR A 15 21.80 2.11 4.12
C THR A 15 21.30 3.31 4.92
N HIS A 16 20.03 3.30 5.30
CA HIS A 16 19.42 4.34 6.12
C HIS A 16 18.81 3.69 7.37
N THR A 17 19.30 4.08 8.54
CA THR A 17 18.85 3.54 9.83
C THR A 17 18.37 4.68 10.70
N VAL A 18 17.17 4.54 11.24
CA VAL A 18 16.57 5.52 12.15
C VAL A 18 16.21 4.80 13.45
N GLY A 19 16.67 5.32 14.58
CA GLY A 19 16.58 4.62 15.86
C GLY A 19 15.20 4.66 16.53
N ILE A 20 14.37 5.66 16.21
CA ILE A 20 13.08 5.88 16.88
C ILE A 20 11.97 6.11 15.85
N ASN A 21 12.04 7.23 15.10
CA ASN A 21 10.97 7.63 14.21
C ASN A 21 11.50 8.40 12.99
N GLU A 22 10.95 8.11 11.82
CA GLU A 22 11.18 8.84 10.58
C GLU A 22 9.85 9.41 10.07
N ALA A 23 9.80 10.72 9.83
CA ALA A 23 8.65 11.39 9.23
C ALA A 23 9.07 12.08 7.95
N VAL A 24 8.34 11.83 6.86
CA VAL A 24 8.58 12.43 5.55
C VAL A 24 7.31 13.16 5.10
N THR A 25 7.40 14.48 4.98
CA THR A 25 6.31 15.32 4.47
C THR A 25 6.67 15.84 3.09
N VAL A 26 5.78 15.67 2.12
CA VAL A 26 5.97 16.11 0.74
C VAL A 26 4.83 17.06 0.37
N GLY A 27 5.16 18.28 -0.07
CA GLY A 27 4.16 19.34 -0.28
C GLY A 27 3.34 19.22 -1.56
N ALA A 28 3.88 18.56 -2.61
CA ALA A 28 3.21 18.45 -3.91
C ALA A 28 3.11 16.99 -4.38
N ALA A 29 4.23 16.35 -4.70
CA ALA A 29 4.24 15.00 -5.25
C ALA A 29 5.51 14.22 -4.85
N GLN A 30 5.35 12.92 -4.60
CA GLN A 30 6.44 11.98 -4.37
C GLN A 30 6.39 10.89 -5.45
N GLN A 31 7.49 10.72 -6.18
CA GLN A 31 7.66 9.62 -7.12
C GLN A 31 8.80 8.72 -6.65
N VAL A 32 8.54 7.41 -6.60
CA VAL A 32 9.54 6.40 -6.27
C VAL A 32 9.57 5.40 -7.41
N SER A 33 10.72 5.29 -8.08
CA SER A 33 10.96 4.28 -9.12
C SER A 33 11.95 3.25 -8.60
N VAL A 34 11.60 1.97 -8.73
CA VAL A 34 12.45 0.85 -8.32
C VAL A 34 12.66 -0.05 -9.54
N GLY A 35 13.91 -0.18 -9.99
CA GLY A 35 14.24 -1.00 -11.15
C GLY A 35 14.30 -2.51 -10.86
N GLY A 36 14.41 -2.88 -9.59
CA GLY A 36 14.44 -4.27 -9.11
C GLY A 36 13.29 -4.59 -8.16
N VAL A 37 13.58 -5.35 -7.10
CA VAL A 37 12.59 -5.76 -6.10
C VAL A 37 12.45 -4.70 -5.00
N ARG A 38 11.21 -4.41 -4.58
CA ARG A 38 10.91 -3.62 -3.38
C ARG A 38 10.31 -4.53 -2.31
N VAL A 39 10.99 -4.68 -1.17
CA VAL A 39 10.48 -5.38 0.02
C VAL A 39 10.13 -4.34 1.09
N VAL A 40 8.97 -4.49 1.71
CA VAL A 40 8.53 -3.67 2.85
C VAL A 40 8.12 -4.62 3.96
N THR A 41 8.80 -4.54 5.11
CA THR A 41 8.50 -5.33 6.31
C THR A 41 8.06 -4.38 7.41
N VAL A 42 6.90 -4.64 8.00
CA VAL A 42 6.29 -3.80 9.03
C VAL A 42 6.00 -4.65 10.24
N GLY A 43 6.45 -4.22 11.42
CA GLY A 43 6.35 -5.03 12.65
C GLY A 43 4.98 -4.99 13.34
N VAL A 44 4.20 -3.93 13.12
CA VAL A 44 2.91 -3.73 13.82
C VAL A 44 1.77 -3.50 12.84
N ALA A 45 1.72 -2.35 12.16
CA ALA A 45 0.63 -2.00 11.27
C ALA A 45 1.10 -1.09 10.12
N GLN A 46 0.53 -1.31 8.94
CA GLN A 46 0.73 -0.47 7.77
C GLN A 46 -0.60 0.17 7.36
N LEU A 47 -0.69 1.49 7.43
CA LEU A 47 -1.84 2.25 6.95
C LEU A 47 -1.47 2.95 5.63
N SER A 48 -2.32 2.82 4.62
CA SER A 48 -2.19 3.56 3.36
C SER A 48 -3.54 4.20 3.03
N THR A 49 -3.56 5.52 2.95
CA THR A 49 -4.78 6.30 2.66
C THR A 49 -4.53 7.20 1.46
N ALA A 50 -5.51 7.31 0.56
CA ALA A 50 -5.51 8.30 -0.51
C ALA A 50 -6.81 9.09 -0.49
N GLY A 51 -6.72 10.40 -0.77
CA GLY A 51 -7.90 11.27 -0.81
C GLY A 51 -8.80 11.06 -2.02
N VAL A 52 -8.26 10.49 -3.12
CA VAL A 52 -9.01 10.29 -4.37
C VAL A 52 -9.02 8.82 -4.78
N ALA A 53 -7.85 8.21 -5.02
CA ALA A 53 -7.77 6.83 -5.48
C ALA A 53 -6.47 6.14 -5.05
N GLN A 54 -6.55 4.84 -4.82
CA GLN A 54 -5.41 3.93 -4.75
C GLN A 54 -5.47 2.94 -5.91
N LEU A 55 -4.44 2.92 -6.74
CA LEU A 55 -4.34 2.05 -7.90
C LEU A 55 -3.25 1.00 -7.67
N ILE A 56 -3.64 -0.27 -7.69
CA ILE A 56 -2.71 -1.40 -7.58
C ILE A 56 -2.80 -2.21 -8.87
N LYS A 57 -1.70 -2.28 -9.61
CA LYS A 57 -1.59 -3.06 -10.85
C LYS A 57 -0.36 -3.95 -10.77
N ALA A 58 -0.55 -5.23 -11.06
CA ALA A 58 0.53 -6.19 -11.22
C ALA A 58 0.44 -6.83 -12.61
N GLY A 59 1.59 -7.12 -13.21
CA GLY A 59 1.64 -7.82 -14.51
C GLY A 59 1.31 -9.30 -14.40
N VAL A 60 1.44 -9.90 -13.22
CA VAL A 60 1.26 -11.35 -13.01
C VAL A 60 0.24 -11.65 -11.91
N ARG A 61 0.50 -11.23 -10.66
CA ARG A 61 -0.36 -11.56 -9.51
C ARG A 61 -0.35 -10.46 -8.47
N ILE A 62 -1.51 -10.24 -7.85
CA ILE A 62 -1.65 -9.59 -6.55
C ILE A 62 -2.03 -10.70 -5.56
N SER A 63 -1.28 -10.84 -4.47
CA SER A 63 -1.52 -11.86 -3.45
C SER A 63 -1.77 -11.16 -2.12
N LEU A 64 -2.88 -11.51 -1.47
CA LEU A 64 -3.22 -11.08 -0.11
C LEU A 64 -3.34 -12.34 0.74
N ALA A 65 -2.68 -12.37 1.88
CA ALA A 65 -2.70 -13.49 2.79
C ALA A 65 -2.80 -12.95 4.23
N ALA A 66 -3.86 -13.33 4.90
CA ALA A 66 -4.14 -13.01 6.29
C ALA A 66 -5.18 -14.03 6.81
N PRO A 67 -5.32 -14.19 8.14
CA PRO A 67 -6.42 -14.96 8.70
C PRO A 67 -7.80 -14.43 8.30
N GLU A 68 -7.91 -13.12 8.09
CA GLU A 68 -9.11 -12.46 7.57
C GLU A 68 -8.73 -11.39 6.54
N ILE A 69 -9.46 -11.34 5.44
CA ILE A 69 -9.38 -10.29 4.42
C ILE A 69 -10.77 -9.68 4.28
N MET A 70 -10.90 -8.37 4.53
CA MET A 70 -12.14 -7.62 4.42
C MET A 70 -12.01 -6.51 3.37
N LEU A 71 -13.00 -6.40 2.49
CA LEU A 71 -13.19 -5.30 1.54
C LEU A 71 -14.51 -4.61 1.85
N THR A 72 -14.48 -3.30 2.08
CA THR A 72 -15.65 -2.51 2.44
C THR A 72 -15.86 -1.38 1.43
N ALA A 73 -17.08 -1.25 0.92
CA ALA A 73 -17.49 -0.17 0.02
C ALA A 73 -18.88 0.35 0.42
N GLY A 74 -18.91 1.47 1.14
CA GLY A 74 -20.15 1.97 1.75
C GLY A 74 -20.75 0.92 2.69
N ALA A 75 -22.00 0.53 2.44
CA ALA A 75 -22.70 -0.52 3.21
C ALA A 75 -22.39 -1.95 2.74
N SER A 76 -21.61 -2.12 1.66
CA SER A 76 -21.31 -3.46 1.12
C SER A 76 -19.98 -3.98 1.68
N THR A 77 -19.90 -5.28 1.94
CA THR A 77 -18.70 -5.95 2.43
C THR A 77 -18.44 -7.28 1.72
N ILE A 78 -17.16 -7.61 1.58
CA ILE A 78 -16.68 -8.96 1.25
C ILE A 78 -15.69 -9.34 2.35
N VAL A 79 -15.91 -10.46 3.03
CA VAL A 79 -15.02 -10.98 4.08
C VAL A 79 -14.62 -12.41 3.72
N MET A 80 -13.32 -12.69 3.71
CA MET A 80 -12.75 -14.03 3.54
C MET A 80 -11.99 -14.40 4.81
N ASN A 81 -12.30 -15.55 5.40
CA ASN A 81 -11.63 -16.10 6.58
C ASN A 81 -11.67 -17.64 6.57
N ASP A 82 -11.34 -18.28 7.69
CA ASP A 82 -11.31 -19.74 7.85
C ASP A 82 -12.66 -20.44 7.59
N SER A 83 -13.76 -19.70 7.76
CA SER A 83 -15.13 -20.17 7.63
C SER A 83 -15.66 -20.06 6.19
N GLY A 84 -14.93 -19.36 5.30
CA GLY A 84 -15.25 -19.20 3.89
C GLY A 84 -15.29 -17.74 3.45
N ILE A 85 -16.18 -17.45 2.48
CA ILE A 85 -16.36 -16.11 1.90
C ILE A 85 -17.79 -15.63 2.17
N THR A 86 -17.92 -14.49 2.84
CA THR A 86 -19.20 -13.79 3.06
C THR A 86 -19.27 -12.55 2.18
N ILE A 87 -20.38 -12.36 1.46
CA ILE A 87 -20.64 -11.18 0.62
C ILE A 87 -21.96 -10.56 1.06
N ASN A 88 -21.93 -9.30 1.51
CA ASN A 88 -23.11 -8.55 1.93
C ASN A 88 -23.25 -7.25 1.13
N GLY A 89 -24.48 -6.93 0.77
CA GLY A 89 -24.85 -5.65 0.15
C GLY A 89 -26.34 -5.64 -0.20
N PRO A 90 -26.93 -4.46 -0.49
CA PRO A 90 -28.34 -4.36 -0.87
C PRO A 90 -28.70 -5.22 -2.09
N ILE A 91 -27.75 -5.41 -3.01
CA ILE A 91 -27.88 -6.26 -4.19
C ILE A 91 -26.54 -6.97 -4.40
N VAL A 92 -26.57 -8.29 -4.59
CA VAL A 92 -25.40 -9.10 -4.99
C VAL A 92 -25.70 -9.71 -6.35
N LYS A 93 -24.91 -9.34 -7.36
CA LYS A 93 -25.00 -9.92 -8.71
C LYS A 93 -23.84 -10.88 -8.91
N ILE A 94 -24.14 -12.15 -9.18
CA ILE A 94 -23.17 -13.16 -9.57
C ILE A 94 -23.51 -13.54 -11.00
N ASN A 95 -22.69 -13.10 -11.96
CA ASN A 95 -22.86 -13.46 -13.36
C ASN A 95 -22.24 -14.83 -13.59
N SER A 96 -22.99 -15.71 -14.26
CA SER A 96 -22.51 -16.99 -14.79
C SER A 96 -21.61 -16.75 -15.99
#